data_AF-A0A399T0M2-F1
#
_entry.id   AF-A0A399T0M2-F1
#
_cell.length_a   1.000
_cell.length_b   1.000
_cell.length_c   1.000
_cell.angle_alpha   90.00
_cell.angle_beta   90.00
_cell.angle_gamma   90.00
#
_symmetry.space_group_name_H-M   'P 1'
#
loop_
_entity.id
_entity.type
_entity.pdbx_description
1 polymer ?
#
loop_
_entity_poly.entity_id
_entity_poly.type
_entity_poly.pdbx_seq_one_letter_code
_entity_poly.pdbx_strand_id
1 'polypeptide(L)'
;MGCKDDNEYSDQVEGYIVGSFIADEFNTKGEATGNKTERGYCILLEGSENNAMNFYSFNIPEGLFSFPDEILTPDYNGDNCGPSFFPDSLKYAYKISFKYQIVSTQDEVPFVTGACRAMLASFPWENYDQVMVTETSKSEP
;
A
#
# COMPACT_ATOMS: atom_id res chain seq x y z
N MET A 1 -9.34 -3.93 -31.39
CA MET A 1 -7.94 -4.07 -30.96
C MET A 1 -7.94 -3.81 -29.46
N GLY A 2 -7.69 -4.86 -28.66
CA GLY A 2 -7.46 -4.81 -27.21
C GLY A 2 -8.67 -4.52 -26.32
N CYS A 3 -9.41 -5.55 -25.90
CA CYS A 3 -9.98 -5.53 -24.56
C CYS A 3 -8.78 -5.66 -23.62
N LYS A 4 -8.53 -4.66 -22.77
CA LYS A 4 -7.62 -4.85 -21.63
C LYS A 4 -8.34 -5.84 -20.74
N ASP A 5 -7.81 -7.06 -20.63
CA ASP A 5 -8.22 -7.94 -19.55
C ASP A 5 -7.67 -7.29 -18.28
N ASP A 6 -8.54 -6.65 -17.51
CA ASP A 6 -8.23 -6.05 -16.20
C ASP A 6 -7.78 -7.09 -15.15
N ASN A 7 -7.55 -8.34 -15.60
CA ASN A 7 -7.15 -9.49 -14.82
C ASN A 7 -5.74 -10.02 -15.15
N GLU A 8 -5.01 -9.38 -16.06
CA GLU A 8 -3.65 -9.80 -16.38
C GLU A 8 -2.63 -9.13 -15.45
N TYR A 9 -1.67 -9.92 -14.97
CA TYR A 9 -0.54 -9.38 -14.22
C TYR A 9 0.31 -8.48 -15.11
N SER A 10 0.89 -7.45 -14.51
CA SER A 10 1.91 -6.63 -15.16
C SER A 10 3.10 -7.47 -15.61
N ASP A 11 3.92 -6.90 -16.49
CA ASP A 11 5.31 -7.32 -16.65
C ASP A 11 6.07 -7.21 -15.31
N GLN A 12 7.25 -7.83 -15.23
CA GLN A 12 8.13 -7.66 -14.08
C GLN A 12 8.57 -6.19 -13.99
N VAL A 13 8.33 -5.56 -12.85
CA VAL A 13 8.70 -4.16 -12.57
C VAL A 13 9.54 -4.07 -11.30
N GLU A 14 10.12 -2.89 -11.10
CA GLU A 14 10.82 -2.54 -9.86
C GLU A 14 10.15 -1.35 -9.17
N GLY A 15 10.26 -1.32 -7.85
CA GLY A 15 9.75 -0.23 -7.03
C GLY A 15 10.28 -0.29 -5.62
N TYR A 16 9.84 0.64 -4.78
CA TYR A 16 10.32 0.81 -3.42
C TYR A 16 9.16 0.73 -2.43
N ILE A 17 9.36 0.04 -1.31
CA ILE A 17 8.48 0.17 -0.16
C ILE A 17 8.78 1.51 0.51
N VAL A 18 7.81 2.43 0.46
CA VAL A 18 7.98 3.83 0.90
C VAL A 18 7.17 4.19 2.14
N GLY A 19 6.36 3.26 2.64
CA GLY A 19 5.52 3.48 3.80
C GLY A 19 4.74 2.23 4.17
N SER A 20 4.07 2.29 5.31
CA SER A 20 3.19 1.22 5.76
C SER A 20 1.99 1.75 6.52
N PHE A 21 0.97 0.92 6.66
CA PHE A 21 -0.19 1.21 7.48
C PHE A 21 -0.88 -0.04 8.03
N ILE A 22 -1.56 0.10 9.16
CA ILE A 22 -2.57 -0.82 9.68
C ILE A 22 -3.85 -0.01 9.88
N ALA A 23 -4.97 -0.53 9.37
CA ALA A 23 -6.25 0.14 9.39
C ALA A 23 -7.29 -0.68 10.17
N ASP A 24 -8.44 -0.08 10.46
CA ASP A 24 -9.60 -0.80 11.00
C ASP A 24 -10.36 -1.48 9.87
N GLU A 25 -10.68 -2.76 10.04
CA GLU A 25 -11.46 -3.52 9.06
C GLU A 25 -12.93 -3.13 9.06
N PHE A 26 -13.50 -3.01 7.86
CA PHE A 26 -14.92 -2.78 7.66
C PHE A 26 -15.55 -4.01 7.01
N ASN A 27 -16.77 -4.37 7.40
CA ASN A 27 -17.50 -5.41 6.68
C ASN A 27 -18.09 -4.84 5.36
N THR A 28 -18.66 -5.72 4.54
CA THR A 28 -19.31 -5.35 3.27
C THR A 28 -20.52 -4.42 3.41
N LYS A 29 -20.98 -4.17 4.64
CA LYS A 29 -22.06 -3.21 4.96
C LYS A 29 -21.53 -1.86 5.42
N GLY A 30 -20.21 -1.67 5.45
CA GLY A 30 -19.58 -0.44 5.91
C GLY A 30 -19.55 -0.28 7.43
N GLU A 31 -19.61 -1.39 8.18
CA GLU A 31 -19.55 -1.37 9.65
C GLU A 31 -18.17 -1.84 10.12
N ALA A 32 -17.61 -1.15 11.11
CA ALA A 32 -16.36 -1.56 11.74
C ALA A 32 -16.53 -2.95 12.38
N THR A 33 -15.62 -3.87 12.06
CA THR A 33 -15.65 -5.24 12.63
C THR A 33 -15.07 -5.30 14.04
N GLY A 34 -14.28 -4.28 14.42
CA GLY A 34 -13.47 -4.29 15.64
C GLY A 34 -12.10 -4.94 15.47
N ASN A 35 -11.79 -5.46 14.27
CA ASN A 35 -10.49 -6.01 13.92
C ASN A 35 -9.62 -4.98 13.19
N LYS A 36 -8.32 -5.29 13.09
CA LYS A 36 -7.35 -4.56 12.29
C LYS A 36 -7.01 -5.34 11.04
N THR A 37 -6.68 -4.63 9.96
CA THR A 37 -6.13 -5.24 8.76
C THR A 37 -4.76 -5.84 9.06
N GLU A 38 -4.31 -6.74 8.18
CA GLU A 38 -2.86 -6.97 8.02
C GLU A 38 -2.13 -5.66 7.68
N ARG A 39 -0.81 -5.64 7.85
CA ARG A 39 -0.01 -4.46 7.50
C ARG A 39 0.02 -4.26 5.99
N GLY A 40 -0.55 -3.14 5.54
CA GLY A 40 -0.43 -2.66 4.18
C GLY A 40 0.90 -1.94 3.96
N TYR A 41 1.46 -2.07 2.76
CA TYR A 41 2.69 -1.39 2.35
C TYR A 41 2.43 -0.51 1.13
N CYS A 42 2.97 0.70 1.16
CA CYS A 42 2.94 1.65 0.06
C CYS A 42 4.09 1.39 -0.88
N ILE A 43 3.81 1.31 -2.18
CA ILE A 43 4.81 1.00 -3.20
C ILE A 43 4.91 2.16 -4.19
N LEU A 44 6.13 2.65 -4.39
CA LEU A 44 6.47 3.64 -5.40
C LEU A 44 7.23 2.95 -6.53
N LEU A 45 6.72 2.99 -7.76
CA LEU A 45 7.41 2.43 -8.92
C LEU A 45 8.67 3.21 -9.24
N GLU A 46 9.72 2.50 -9.65
CA GLU A 46 10.92 3.14 -10.17
C GLU A 46 10.62 3.88 -11.48
N GLY A 47 11.10 5.12 -11.60
CA GLY A 47 10.84 5.98 -12.77
C GLY A 47 9.44 6.60 -12.81
N SER A 48 8.63 6.43 -11.77
CA SER A 48 7.31 7.07 -11.64
C SER A 48 7.42 8.60 -11.53
N GLU A 49 6.47 9.31 -12.15
CA GLU A 49 6.30 10.76 -11.93
C GLU A 49 5.58 11.07 -10.60
N ASN A 50 5.00 10.06 -9.94
CA ASN A 50 4.42 10.22 -8.62
C ASN A 50 5.54 10.34 -7.57
N ASN A 51 5.40 11.26 -6.62
CA ASN A 51 6.40 11.49 -5.58
C ASN A 51 6.09 10.79 -4.25
N ALA A 52 4.87 10.26 -4.08
CA ALA A 52 4.43 9.63 -2.83
C ALA A 52 4.36 8.10 -2.97
N MET A 53 3.45 7.57 -3.78
CA MET A 53 3.31 6.15 -4.08
C MET A 53 2.51 5.94 -5.38
N ASN A 54 2.58 4.75 -5.98
CA ASN A 54 1.72 4.37 -7.10
C ASN A 54 0.54 3.52 -6.64
N PHE A 55 0.76 2.61 -5.70
CA PHE A 55 -0.24 1.67 -5.20
C PHE A 55 0.09 1.22 -3.78
N TYR A 56 -0.81 0.48 -3.17
CA TYR A 56 -0.58 -0.21 -1.90
C TYR A 56 -0.96 -1.68 -1.99
N SER A 57 -0.37 -2.50 -1.11
CA SER A 57 -0.60 -3.95 -1.08
C SER A 57 -0.60 -4.48 0.34
N PHE A 58 -1.47 -5.46 0.60
CA PHE A 58 -1.53 -6.21 1.85
C PHE A 58 -0.85 -7.58 1.77
N ASN A 59 -0.29 -7.96 0.60
CA ASN A 59 0.25 -9.30 0.37
C ASN A 59 1.76 -9.32 0.07
N ILE A 60 2.49 -8.29 0.53
CA ILE A 60 3.96 -8.34 0.52
C ILE A 60 4.43 -9.51 1.39
N PRO A 61 5.28 -10.42 0.88
CA PRO A 61 5.71 -11.60 1.65
C PRO A 61 6.36 -11.24 2.98
N GLU A 62 5.92 -11.90 4.05
CA GLU A 62 6.55 -11.76 5.37
C GLU A 62 8.04 -12.12 5.31
N GLY A 63 8.86 -11.36 6.03
CA GLY A 63 10.31 -11.57 6.05
C GLY A 63 11.03 -11.15 4.77
N LEU A 64 10.33 -10.60 3.76
CA LEU A 64 10.98 -10.00 2.60
C LEU A 64 11.92 -8.88 3.05
N PHE A 65 11.57 -8.09 4.06
CA PHE A 65 12.51 -7.19 4.72
C PHE A 65 12.37 -7.30 6.24
N SER A 66 13.44 -6.92 6.93
CA SER A 66 13.42 -6.66 8.36
C SER A 66 13.39 -5.14 8.55
N PHE A 67 12.19 -4.57 8.56
CA PHE A 67 11.99 -3.14 8.81
C PHE A 67 12.24 -2.84 10.30
N PRO A 68 12.92 -1.74 10.64
CA PRO A 68 12.97 -1.25 12.02
C PRO A 68 11.57 -0.94 12.55
N ASP A 69 11.27 -1.34 13.78
CA ASP A 69 9.95 -1.08 14.41
C ASP A 69 9.59 0.41 14.46
N GLU A 70 10.61 1.27 14.56
CA GLU A 70 10.47 2.73 14.61
C GLU A 70 9.90 3.32 13.32
N ILE A 71 10.11 2.68 12.16
CA ILE A 71 9.57 3.16 10.87
C ILE A 71 8.22 2.53 10.54
N LEU A 72 7.84 1.47 11.27
CA LEU A 72 6.52 0.84 11.20
C LEU A 72 5.52 1.47 12.17
N THR A 73 6.01 2.33 13.08
CA THR A 73 5.22 3.03 14.09
C THR A 73 5.17 4.53 13.76
N PRO A 74 4.01 5.19 13.82
CA PRO A 74 2.69 4.66 14.18
C PRO A 74 2.10 3.74 13.11
N ASP A 75 1.05 3.01 13.49
CA ASP A 75 0.30 2.15 12.58
C ASP A 75 -0.29 2.89 11.38
N TYR A 76 -0.61 4.17 11.51
CA TYR A 76 -0.95 5.05 10.39
C TYR A 76 -0.70 6.51 10.81
N ASN A 77 -0.68 7.43 9.86
CA ASN A 77 -0.49 8.85 10.16
C ASN A 77 -1.76 9.43 10.81
N GLY A 78 -1.70 9.77 12.10
CA GLY A 78 -2.83 10.30 12.85
C GLY A 78 -3.30 11.70 12.42
N ASP A 79 -2.46 12.47 11.73
CA ASP A 79 -2.78 13.85 11.32
C ASP A 79 -3.68 13.89 10.08
N ASN A 80 -3.45 12.95 9.14
CA ASN A 80 -4.17 12.91 7.88
C ASN A 80 -4.89 11.57 7.61
N CYS A 81 -4.79 10.60 8.53
CA CYS A 81 -5.32 9.26 8.35
C CYS A 81 -4.77 8.57 7.08
N GLY A 82 -3.57 8.92 6.67
CA GLY A 82 -2.85 8.27 5.58
C GLY A 82 -1.89 7.21 6.08
N PRO A 83 -1.09 6.63 5.18
CA PRO A 83 -0.01 5.76 5.60
C PRO A 83 1.07 6.53 6.36
N SER A 84 1.82 5.81 7.19
CA SER A 84 3.07 6.31 7.75
C SER A 84 4.17 6.12 6.70
N PHE A 85 4.49 7.19 5.97
CA PHE A 85 5.59 7.17 5.00
C PHE A 85 6.93 7.15 5.72
N PHE A 86 7.87 6.38 5.16
CA PHE A 86 9.24 6.31 5.64
C PHE A 86 9.93 7.66 5.49
N PRO A 87 10.91 7.99 6.35
CA PRO A 87 11.69 9.20 6.20
C PRO A 87 12.45 9.21 4.86
N ASP A 88 12.77 10.40 4.34
CA ASP A 88 13.45 10.56 3.05
C ASP A 88 14.75 9.74 2.94
N SER A 89 15.45 9.55 4.05
CA SER A 89 16.68 8.73 4.13
C SER A 89 16.47 7.26 3.81
N LEU A 90 15.22 6.76 3.93
CA LEU A 90 14.85 5.35 3.71
C LEU A 90 13.88 5.17 2.54
N LYS A 91 13.44 6.26 1.90
CA LYS A 91 12.47 6.22 0.79
C LYS A 91 12.87 5.27 -0.33
N TYR A 92 14.17 5.15 -0.62
CA TYR A 92 14.69 4.27 -1.68
C TYR A 92 15.52 3.10 -1.14
N ALA A 93 15.41 2.77 0.16
CA ALA A 93 16.24 1.74 0.78
C ALA A 93 15.70 0.31 0.58
N TYR A 94 14.40 0.16 0.35
CA TYR A 94 13.71 -1.14 0.30
C TYR A 94 13.17 -1.44 -1.10
N LYS A 95 14.09 -1.70 -2.04
CA LYS A 95 13.75 -1.97 -3.43
C LYS A 95 13.26 -3.41 -3.64
N ILE A 96 12.17 -3.56 -4.37
CA ILE A 96 11.54 -4.84 -4.72
C ILE A 96 11.39 -4.98 -6.23
N SER A 97 11.52 -6.22 -6.70
CA SER A 97 11.12 -6.63 -8.05
C SER A 97 9.91 -7.54 -7.94
N PHE A 98 8.85 -7.29 -8.72
CA PHE A 98 7.56 -7.97 -8.61
C PHE A 98 6.73 -7.83 -9.89
N LYS A 99 5.68 -8.64 -9.99
CA LYS A 99 4.52 -8.38 -10.87
C LYS A 99 3.33 -7.97 -10.02
N TYR A 100 2.45 -7.16 -10.56
CA TYR A 100 1.24 -6.73 -9.84
C TYR A 100 -0.02 -6.86 -10.70
N GLN A 101 -1.14 -7.02 -10.03
CA GLN A 101 -2.47 -6.95 -10.60
C GLN A 101 -3.31 -5.99 -9.75
N ILE A 102 -4.03 -5.08 -10.40
CA ILE A 102 -5.00 -4.20 -9.72
C ILE A 102 -6.13 -5.07 -9.19
N VAL A 103 -6.46 -4.89 -7.91
CA VAL A 103 -7.54 -5.62 -7.27
C VAL A 103 -8.87 -5.04 -7.71
N SER A 104 -9.83 -5.90 -8.04
CA SER A 104 -11.18 -5.45 -8.35
C SER A 104 -11.84 -4.89 -7.08
N THR A 105 -12.72 -3.89 -7.22
CA THR A 105 -13.39 -3.27 -6.06
C THR A 105 -14.18 -4.27 -5.18
N GLN A 106 -14.54 -5.44 -5.71
CA GLN A 106 -15.22 -6.50 -4.94
C GLN A 106 -14.27 -7.30 -4.06
N ASP A 107 -12.99 -7.34 -4.42
CA ASP A 107 -11.94 -8.12 -3.76
C ASP A 107 -10.97 -7.23 -2.95
N GLU A 108 -11.14 -5.91 -3.03
CA GLU A 108 -10.39 -4.94 -2.22
C GLU A 108 -10.59 -5.25 -0.73
N VAL A 109 -9.55 -5.02 0.07
CA VAL A 109 -9.68 -5.13 1.53
C VAL A 109 -10.41 -3.87 2.00
N PRO A 110 -11.64 -3.97 2.53
CA PRO A 110 -12.37 -2.80 3.02
C PRO A 110 -11.74 -2.31 4.33
N PHE A 111 -11.25 -1.08 4.34
CA PHE A 111 -10.63 -0.49 5.53
C PHE A 111 -11.00 0.98 5.76
N VAL A 112 -10.80 1.44 7.00
CA VAL A 112 -10.77 2.86 7.34
C VAL A 112 -9.56 3.18 8.22
N THR A 113 -8.98 4.33 7.98
CA THR A 113 -7.91 4.89 8.81
C THR A 113 -8.48 6.06 9.61
N GLY A 114 -8.60 5.91 10.92
CA GLY A 114 -8.97 6.98 11.86
C GLY A 114 -10.23 7.80 11.52
N ALA A 115 -10.41 8.92 12.23
CA ALA A 115 -11.61 9.77 12.14
C ALA A 115 -11.36 11.10 11.38
N CYS A 116 -10.46 11.14 10.39
CA CYS A 116 -10.04 12.40 9.76
C CYS A 116 -11.05 12.99 8.75
N ARG A 117 -12.05 12.21 8.30
CA ARG A 117 -13.03 12.67 7.28
C ARG A 117 -13.81 13.92 7.72
N ALA A 118 -13.93 14.18 9.02
CA ALA A 118 -14.59 15.36 9.55
C ALA A 118 -13.75 16.65 9.49
N MET A 119 -12.44 16.58 9.25
CA MET A 119 -11.50 17.71 9.40
C MET A 119 -10.80 18.15 8.11
N LEU A 120 -11.29 17.76 6.92
CA LEU A 120 -10.74 18.14 5.59
C LEU A 120 -9.26 17.73 5.33
N ALA A 121 -8.64 16.98 6.23
CA ALA A 121 -7.23 16.57 6.13
C ALA A 121 -7.04 15.09 5.74
N SER A 122 -8.10 14.39 5.31
CA SER A 122 -7.99 12.96 4.95
C SER A 122 -7.06 12.72 3.77
N PHE A 123 -6.19 11.73 3.91
CA PHE A 123 -5.40 11.19 2.83
C PHE A 123 -6.33 10.62 1.73
N PRO A 124 -6.08 10.93 0.45
CA PRO A 124 -6.98 10.56 -0.64
C PRO A 124 -6.69 9.13 -1.09
N TRP A 125 -7.10 8.15 -0.29
CA TRP A 125 -6.92 6.72 -0.58
C TRP A 125 -7.52 6.33 -1.93
N GLU A 126 -8.62 6.97 -2.34
CA GLU A 126 -9.29 6.75 -3.63
C GLU A 126 -8.45 7.09 -4.87
N ASN A 127 -7.31 7.78 -4.70
CA ASN A 127 -6.40 8.10 -5.79
C ASN A 127 -5.34 7.01 -6.03
N TYR A 128 -5.36 5.92 -5.27
CA TYR A 128 -4.35 4.87 -5.33
C TYR A 128 -5.02 3.50 -5.34
N ASP A 129 -4.52 2.61 -6.20
CA ASP A 129 -5.07 1.27 -6.33
C ASP A 129 -4.50 0.32 -5.29
N GLN A 130 -5.35 -0.58 -4.78
CA GLN A 130 -4.89 -1.79 -4.12
C GLN A 130 -4.38 -2.77 -5.17
N VAL A 131 -3.21 -3.36 -4.94
CA VAL A 131 -2.65 -4.39 -5.83
C VAL A 131 -2.31 -5.69 -5.10
N MET A 132 -2.46 -6.80 -5.81
CA MET A 132 -1.85 -8.07 -5.45
C MET A 132 -0.48 -8.17 -6.11
N VAL A 133 0.56 -8.40 -5.33
CA VAL A 133 1.91 -8.65 -5.85
C VAL A 133 2.22 -10.14 -5.92
N THR A 134 3.01 -10.53 -6.92
CA THR A 134 3.53 -11.89 -7.07
C THR A 134 4.97 -11.85 -7.60
N GLU A 135 5.65 -12.99 -7.54
CA GLU A 135 7.06 -13.13 -7.95
C GLU A 135 7.97 -12.09 -7.26
N THR A 136 7.62 -11.75 -6.01
CA THR A 136 8.26 -10.66 -5.26
C THR A 136 9.63 -11.10 -4.74
N SER A 137 10.64 -10.27 -5.00
CA SER A 137 12.00 -10.47 -4.50
C SER A 137 12.67 -9.14 -4.15
N LYS A 138 13.73 -9.19 -3.33
CA LYS A 138 14.58 -8.02 -3.06
C LYS A 138 15.34 -7.65 -4.33
N SER A 139 15.46 -6.35 -4.60
CA SER A 139 16.37 -5.82 -5.62
C SER A 139 17.42 -4.91 -4.97
N GLU A 140 18.52 -4.65 -5.67
CA GLU A 140 19.56 -3.73 -5.22
C GLU A 140 19.10 -2.27 -5.42
N PRO A 141 19.21 -1.39 -4.42
CA PRO A 141 18.76 0.01 -4.49
C PRO A 141 19.32 0.81 -5.67
#